data_AF-A0A1Y1Z504-F1
#
_entry.id   AF-A0A1Y1Z504-F1
#
_cell.length_a   1.000
_cell.length_b   1.000
_cell.length_c   1.000
_cell.angle_alpha   90.00
_cell.angle_beta   90.00
_cell.angle_gamma   90.00
#
_symmetry.space_group_name_H-M   'P 1'
#
loop_
_entity.id
_entity.type
_entity.pdbx_description
1 polymer ?
#
loop_
_entity_poly.entity_id
_entity_poly.type
_entity_poly.pdbx_seq_one_letter_code
_entity_poly.pdbx_strand_id
1 'polypeptide(L)' 'LQIGTRVQVQNKPGTVRFVGNTSFAKGKWIGVELDEPLGKNDGIVEGITYFTCEPQHGMFVRTSQLR' A
#
# COMPACT_ATOMS: atom_id res chain seq x y z
N LEU A 1 5.56 12.00 -0.64
CA LEU A 1 5.35 10.67 -0.02
C LEU A 1 6.62 9.85 -0.19
N GLN A 2 7.22 9.48 0.93
CA GLN A 2 8.44 8.69 0.99
C GLN A 2 8.13 7.35 1.67
N ILE A 3 8.91 6.31 1.36
CA ILE A 3 8.84 5.03 2.07
C ILE A 3 9.15 5.26 3.55
N GLY A 4 8.45 4.56 4.44
CA GLY A 4 8.52 4.73 5.89
C GLY A 4 7.65 5.85 6.45
N THR A 5 7.04 6.69 5.60
CA THR A 5 6.11 7.73 6.06
C THR A 5 4.85 7.09 6.65
N ARG A 6 4.39 7.59 7.81
CA ARG A 6 3.10 7.26 8.42
C ARG A 6 1.98 8.02 7.72
N VAL A 7 0.91 7.31 7.40
CA VAL A 7 -0.26 7.82 6.68
C VAL A 7 -1.53 7.19 7.22
N GLN A 8 -2.68 7.75 6.87
CA GLN A 8 -3.98 7.11 7.04
C GLN A 8 -4.63 6.82 5.70
N VAL A 9 -5.12 5.59 5.54
CA VAL A 9 -5.93 5.14 4.41
C VAL A 9 -7.35 4.91 4.90
N GLN A 10 -8.30 5.78 4.55
CA GLN A 10 -9.69 5.68 5.03
C GLN A 10 -9.79 5.49 6.56
N ASN A 11 -9.10 6.34 7.32
CA ASN A 11 -8.96 6.29 8.78
C ASN A 11 -8.22 5.06 9.34
N LYS A 12 -7.61 4.23 8.48
CA LYS A 12 -6.78 3.11 8.91
C LYS A 12 -5.31 3.56 8.91
N PRO A 13 -4.64 3.56 10.07
CA PRO A 13 -3.24 3.98 10.15
C PRO A 13 -2.34 2.94 9.48
N GLY A 14 -1.28 3.42 8.81
CA GLY A 14 -0.36 2.56 8.07
C GLY A 14 0.94 3.26 7.66
N THR A 15 1.87 2.49 7.13
CA THR A 15 3.21 2.91 6.73
C THR A 15 3.38 2.72 5.23
N VAL A 16 3.89 3.75 4.54
CA VAL A 16 4.21 3.64 3.11
C VAL A 16 5.37 2.66 2.91
N ARG A 17 5.15 1.62 2.09
CA ARG A 17 6.17 0.62 1.73
C ARG A 17 6.54 0.62 0.26
N PHE A 18 5.69 1.17 -0.60
CA PHE A 18 5.94 1.25 -2.03
C PHE A 18 5.45 2.58 -2.61
N VAL A 19 6.20 3.14 -3.55
CA VAL A 19 5.85 4.35 -4.28
C VAL A 19 6.33 4.21 -5.72
N GLY A 20 5.43 3.94 -6.67
CA GLY A 20 5.85 3.67 -8.04
C GLY A 20 4.73 3.27 -8.99
N ASN A 21 5.10 2.88 -10.20
CA ASN A 21 4.18 2.32 -11.19
C ASN A 21 3.96 0.83 -10.92
N THR A 22 2.81 0.30 -11.31
CA THR A 22 2.46 -1.12 -11.12
C THR A 22 2.05 -1.77 -12.43
N SER A 23 2.13 -3.10 -12.50
CA SER A 23 1.68 -3.89 -13.65
C SER A 23 0.15 -3.87 -13.79
N PHE A 24 -0.56 -3.88 -12.66
CA PHE A 24 -2.01 -4.06 -12.64
C PHE A 24 -2.79 -2.81 -13.08
N ALA A 25 -2.21 -1.61 -12.99
CA ALA A 25 -2.88 -0.38 -13.42
C ALA A 25 -1.90 0.78 -13.68
N LYS A 26 -2.20 1.57 -14.71
CA LYS A 26 -1.40 2.75 -15.10
C LYS A 26 -1.31 3.80 -13.97
N GLY A 27 -0.25 4.61 -14.04
CA GLY A 27 -0.02 5.73 -13.13
C GLY A 27 0.59 5.32 -11.79
N LYS A 28 0.97 6.33 -11.00
CA LYS A 28 1.67 6.12 -9.73
C LYS A 28 0.75 5.62 -8.62
N TRP A 29 1.17 4.57 -7.93
CA TRP A 29 0.49 3.96 -6.80
C TRP A 29 1.34 4.04 -5.54
N ILE A 30 0.66 4.00 -4.40
CA ILE A 30 1.27 3.92 -3.08
C ILE A 30 0.86 2.59 -2.46
N GLY A 31 1.83 1.75 -2.14
CA GLY A 31 1.62 0.57 -1.31
C GLY A 31 1.81 0.95 0.15
N VAL A 32 0.81 0.63 0.97
CA VAL A 32 0.78 0.90 2.41
C VAL A 32 0.63 -0.43 3.13
N GLU A 33 1.46 -0.65 4.13
CA GLU A 33 1.27 -1.67 5.15
C GLU A 33 0.43 -1.05 6.27
N LEU A 34 -0.78 -1.55 6.47
CA LEU A 34 -1.64 -1.15 7.57
C LEU A 34 -1.18 -1.78 8.88
N ASP A 35 -1.49 -1.12 9.99
CA ASP A 35 -1.16 -1.64 11.31
C ASP A 35 -2.02 -2.87 11.67
N GLU A 36 -3.23 -2.93 11.15
CA GLU A 36 -4.23 -3.98 11.39
C GLU A 36 -4.55 -4.74 10.09
N PRO A 37 -5.04 -5.99 10.15
CA PRO A 37 -5.34 -6.85 8.98
C PRO A 37 -6.63 -6.42 8.25
N LEU A 38 -6.68 -5.16 7.83
CA LEU A 38 -7.83 -4.49 7.20
C LEU A 38 -7.52 -4.05 5.75
N GLY A 39 -6.43 -4.58 5.20
CA GLY A 39 -5.97 -4.43 3.83
C GLY A 39 -6.57 -5.48 2.90
N LYS A 40 -5.91 -5.69 1.76
CA LYS A 40 -6.40 -6.54 0.67
C LYS A 40 -5.37 -7.54 0.15
N ASN A 41 -4.10 -7.37 0.50
CA ASN A 41 -2.99 -8.19 0.03
C ASN A 41 -1.88 -8.24 1.10
N ASP A 42 -0.78 -8.88 0.74
CA ASP A 42 0.47 -9.04 1.49
C ASP A 42 1.64 -8.29 0.80
N GLY A 43 1.31 -7.36 -0.09
CA GLY A 43 2.26 -6.65 -0.96
C GLY A 43 2.51 -7.32 -2.32
N ILE A 44 1.87 -8.47 -2.57
CA ILE A 44 1.87 -9.16 -3.87
C ILE A 44 0.54 -8.92 -4.58
N VAL A 45 0.60 -8.53 -5.86
CA VAL A 45 -0.59 -8.41 -6.72
C VAL A 45 -0.29 -9.10 -8.04
N GLU A 46 -1.15 -10.04 -8.44
CA GLU A 46 -1.00 -10.82 -9.68
C GLU A 46 0.36 -11.54 -9.78
N GLY A 47 0.86 -12.05 -8.65
CA GLY A 47 2.14 -12.77 -8.57
C GLY A 47 3.40 -11.89 -8.59
N ILE A 48 3.25 -10.55 -8.66
CA ILE A 48 4.36 -9.60 -8.61
C ILE A 48 4.47 -9.01 -7.20
N THR A 49 5.65 -9.11 -6.61
CA THR A 49 5.98 -8.53 -5.31
C THR A 49 6.42 -7.08 -5.46
N TYR A 50 5.70 -6.17 -4.79
CA TYR A 50 6.04 -4.74 -4.75
C TYR A 50 6.62 -4.33 -3.40
N PHE A 51 6.12 -4.94 -2.33
CA PHE A 51 6.62 -4.87 -0.96
C PHE A 51 6.18 -6.15 -0.23
N THR A 52 6.56 -6.29 1.04
CA THR A 52 6.18 -7.43 1.87
C THR A 52 5.57 -6.92 3.16
N CYS A 53 4.46 -7.53 3.57
CA CYS A 53 3.83 -7.35 4.88
C CYS A 53 3.06 -8.61 5.26
N GLU A 54 2.43 -8.62 6.44
CA GLU A 54 1.56 -9.72 6.85
C GLU A 54 0.31 -9.82 5.95
N PRO A 55 -0.29 -11.03 5.82
CA PRO A 55 -1.51 -11.22 5.04
C PRO A 55 -2.63 -10.27 5.49
N GLN A 56 -3.28 -9.62 4.53
CA GLN A 56 -4.33 -8.63 4.76
C GLN A 56 -3.84 -7.32 5.38
N HIS A 57 -2.54 -7.02 5.43
CA HIS A 57 -2.05 -5.69 5.84
C HIS A 57 -1.78 -4.78 4.65
N GLY A 58 -1.55 -5.32 3.46
CA GLY A 58 -1.16 -4.54 2.28
C GLY A 58 -2.35 -3.87 1.61
N MET A 59 -2.19 -2.59 1.23
CA MET A 59 -3.15 -1.86 0.42
C MET A 59 -2.46 -0.99 -0.63
N PHE A 60 -2.96 -1.02 -1.87
CA PHE A 60 -2.56 -0.08 -2.91
C PHE A 60 -3.60 1.02 -3.05
N VAL A 61 -3.15 2.28 -2.97
CA VAL A 61 -4.01 3.45 -3.09
C VAL A 61 -3.38 4.55 -3.94
N ARG A 62 -4.21 5.51 -4.34
CA ARG A 62 -3.74 6.77 -4.92
C ARG A 62 -3.42 7.77 -3.81
N THR A 63 -2.55 8.72 -4.12
CA THR A 63 -2.19 9.81 -3.19
C THR A 63 -3.40 10.60 -2.69
N SER A 64 -4.46 10.72 -3.48
CA SER A 64 -5.72 11.38 -3.09
C SER A 64 -6.51 10.65 -1.99
N GLN A 65 -6.18 9.40 -1.70
CA GLN A 65 -6.84 8.59 -0.66
C GLN A 65 -6.06 8.59 0.66
N LEU A 66 -4.89 9.25 0.69
CA LEU A 66 -4.06 9.36 1.88
C LEU A 66 -4.39 10.63 2.64
N ARG A 67 -4.40 10.51 3.97
CA ARG A 67 -4.36 11.63 4.92
C ARG A 67 -3.07 11.56 5.72
#